data_AF-F3FSM6-F1
#
_entry.id   AF-F3FSM6-F1
#
_cell.length_a   1.000
_cell.length_b   1.000
_cell.length_c   1.000
_cell.angle_alpha   90.00
_cell.angle_beta   90.00
_cell.angle_gamma   90.00
#
_symmetry.space_group_name_H-M   'P 1'
#
loop_
_entity.id
_entity.type
_entity.pdbx_description
1 polymer ?
#
loop_
_entity_poly.entity_id
_entity_poly.type
_entity_poly.pdbx_seq_one_letter_code
_entity_poly.pdbx_strand_id
1 'polypeptide(L)' 'MLQTRVLAPADGAYQCPLLIKRLLLSGGRYEKTREIIYRDSVRYTYATLNERICRLANVLTAAGVKAGDTVAGSVCD' A
#
# COMPACT_ATOMS: atom_id res chain seq x y z
N MET A 1 -8.31 -31.96 -16.34
CA MET A 1 -8.25 -30.85 -15.37
C MET A 1 -8.92 -31.33 -14.09
N LEU A 2 -8.26 -31.25 -12.93
CA LEU A 2 -8.90 -31.60 -11.66
C LEU A 2 -9.88 -30.49 -11.26
N GLN A 3 -11.05 -30.86 -10.74
CA GLN A 3 -11.98 -29.89 -10.16
C GLN A 3 -11.40 -29.36 -8.84
N THR A 4 -11.17 -28.05 -8.79
CA THR A 4 -10.77 -27.36 -7.55
C THR A 4 -11.99 -27.24 -6.62
N ARG A 5 -11.90 -27.84 -5.43
CA ARG A 5 -12.93 -27.73 -4.40
C ARG A 5 -12.83 -26.36 -3.71
N VAL A 6 -13.80 -25.48 -3.96
CA VAL A 6 -13.91 -24.18 -3.29
C VAL A 6 -14.52 -24.37 -1.90
N LEU A 7 -13.82 -23.94 -0.86
CA LEU A 7 -14.29 -23.97 0.52
C LEU A 7 -14.97 -22.65 0.88
N ALA A 8 -15.96 -22.71 1.79
CA ALA A 8 -16.59 -21.51 2.32
C ALA A 8 -15.58 -20.69 3.16
N PRO A 9 -15.64 -19.35 3.12
CA PRO A 9 -14.83 -18.50 3.99
C PRO A 9 -15.12 -18.78 5.48
N ALA A 10 -14.12 -18.60 6.35
CA ALA A 10 -14.32 -18.68 7.80
C ALA A 10 -15.18 -17.51 8.33
N ASP A 11 -15.87 -17.68 9.45
CA ASP A 11 -16.81 -16.69 10.01
C ASP A 11 -16.16 -15.31 10.28
N GLY A 12 -14.85 -15.27 10.56
CA GLY A 12 -14.09 -14.04 10.75
C GLY A 12 -13.43 -13.46 9.49
N ALA A 13 -13.65 -14.07 8.32
CA ALA A 13 -12.99 -13.67 7.08
C ALA A 13 -13.55 -12.35 6.56
N TYR A 14 -12.80 -11.27 6.81
CA TYR A 14 -13.18 -9.94 6.38
C TYR A 14 -13.06 -9.76 4.86
N GLN A 15 -14.18 -9.57 4.17
CA GLN A 15 -14.30 -9.38 2.71
C GLN A 15 -13.91 -7.98 2.24
N CYS A 16 -12.83 -7.43 2.80
CA CYS A 16 -12.33 -6.13 2.37
C CYS A 16 -11.25 -6.33 1.30
N PRO A 17 -11.31 -5.60 0.17
CA PRO A 17 -10.24 -5.67 -0.81
C PRO A 17 -8.92 -5.28 -0.14
N LEU A 18 -7.93 -6.18 -0.21
CA LEU A 18 -6.59 -6.03 0.36
C LEU A 18 -5.74 -5.01 -0.42
N LEU A 19 -6.31 -3.83 -0.65
CA LEU A 19 -5.59 -2.70 -1.23
C LEU A 19 -4.62 -2.18 -0.18
N ILE A 20 -3.36 -2.05 -0.57
CA ILE A 20 -2.29 -1.48 0.26
C ILE A 20 -2.73 -0.12 0.85
N LYS A 21 -3.47 0.70 0.09
CA LYS A 21 -4.05 1.96 0.57
C LYS A 21 -4.89 1.81 1.84
N ARG A 22 -5.71 0.76 1.95
CA ARG A 22 -6.56 0.54 3.14
C ARG A 22 -5.74 0.15 4.36
N LEU A 23 -4.66 -0.62 4.16
CA LEU A 23 -3.72 -0.96 5.22
C LEU A 23 -2.95 0.28 5.71
N LEU A 24 -2.53 1.16 4.81
CA LEU A 24 -1.79 2.37 5.19
C LEU A 24 -2.66 3.42 5.89
N LEU A 25 -3.96 3.47 5.57
CA LEU A 25 -4.91 4.40 6.21
C LEU A 25 -5.08 4.14 7.72
N SER A 26 -4.98 2.89 8.18
CA SER A 26 -5.06 2.59 9.62
C SER A 26 -3.84 3.12 10.37
N GLY A 27 -2.64 3.00 9.80
CA GLY A 27 -1.40 3.54 10.38
C GLY A 27 -1.47 5.06 10.56
N GLY A 28 -1.95 5.79 9.56
CA GLY A 28 -2.16 7.23 9.69
C GLY A 28 -3.29 7.64 10.65
N ARG A 29 -4.24 6.75 10.93
CA ARG A 29 -5.38 7.04 11.83
C ARG A 29 -5.05 6.79 13.30
N TYR A 30 -4.43 5.65 13.59
CA TYR A 30 -4.23 5.17 14.96
C TYR A 30 -2.78 5.34 15.46
N GLU A 31 -1.80 5.41 14.56
CA GLU A 31 -0.38 5.27 14.88
C GLU A 31 0.47 6.40 14.25
N LYS A 32 -0.02 7.64 14.37
CA LYS A 32 0.57 8.81 13.67
C LYS A 32 2.04 9.06 13.98
N THR A 33 2.46 8.81 15.23
CA THR A 33 3.84 9.03 15.70
C THR A 33 4.73 7.81 15.52
N ARG A 34 4.17 6.67 15.09
CA ARG A 34 4.91 5.42 14.98
C ARG A 34 5.87 5.48 13.80
N GLU A 35 7.07 4.99 14.05
CA GLU A 35 8.17 5.05 13.10
C GLU A 35 8.26 3.77 12.25
N ILE A 36 8.53 3.98 10.96
CA ILE A 36 8.88 2.97 9.96
C ILE A 36 10.38 3.11 9.75
N ILE A 37 11.12 2.09 10.21
CA ILE A 37 12.58 2.11 10.25
C ILE A 37 13.11 1.06 9.27
N TYR A 38 13.98 1.48 8.35
CA TYR A 38 14.74 0.57 7.51
C TYR A 38 16.22 0.72 7.82
N ARG A 39 16.77 -0.29 8.51
CA ARG A 39 18.16 -0.29 9.01
C ARG A 39 18.47 1.03 9.75
N ASP A 40 19.67 1.54 9.59
CA ASP A 40 20.16 2.80 10.13
C ASP A 40 20.12 3.91 9.08
N SER A 41 19.56 3.61 7.90
CA SER A 41 19.59 4.50 6.74
C SER A 41 18.38 5.42 6.70
N VAL A 42 17.20 4.90 7.06
CA VAL A 42 15.94 5.61 6.82
C VAL A 42 14.97 5.42 7.97
N ARG A 43 14.37 6.53 8.40
CA ARG A 43 13.32 6.57 9.41
C ARG A 43 12.23 7.55 8.99
N TYR A 44 10.98 7.09 8.96
CA TYR A 44 9.82 7.91 8.64
C TYR A 44 8.68 7.65 9.62
N THR A 45 7.78 8.61 9.77
CA THR A 45 6.46 8.35 10.37
C THR A 45 5.47 7.92 9.29
N TYR A 46 4.33 7.34 9.68
CA TYR A 46 3.23 7.09 8.76
C TYR A 46 2.72 8.37 8.07
N ALA A 47 2.79 9.52 8.75
CA ALA A 47 2.43 10.81 8.16
C ALA A 47 3.40 11.20 7.02
N THR A 48 4.71 11.10 7.28
CA THR A 48 5.74 11.41 6.28
C THR A 48 5.67 10.45 5.08
N LEU A 49 5.47 9.15 5.32
CA LEU A 49 5.31 8.18 4.24
C LEU A 49 4.09 8.51 3.37
N ASN A 50 2.94 8.81 3.99
CA ASN A 50 1.72 9.14 3.27
C ASN A 50 1.89 10.38 2.38
N GLU A 51 2.57 11.42 2.88
CA GLU A 51 2.86 12.62 2.09
C GLU A 51 3.69 12.30 0.84
N ARG A 52 4.72 11.46 0.98
CA ARG A 52 5.56 11.03 -0.15
C ARG A 52 4.80 10.22 -1.18
N ILE A 53 3.94 9.30 -0.73
CA ILE A 53 3.06 8.53 -1.61
C ILE A 53 2.15 9.48 -2.40
N CYS A 54 1.55 10.48 -1.76
CA CYS A 54 0.72 11.48 -2.44
C CYS A 54 1.53 12.30 -3.47
N ARG A 55 2.75 12.73 -3.12
CA ARG A 55 3.63 13.44 -4.07
C ARG A 55 3.92 12.59 -5.30
N LEU A 56 4.30 11.33 -5.12
CA LEU A 56 4.53 10.40 -6.24
C LEU A 56 3.24 10.15 -7.05
N ALA A 57 2.11 9.94 -6.37
CA ALA A 57 0.82 9.73 -7.03
C ALA A 57 0.43 10.93 -7.90
N ASN A 58 0.68 12.16 -7.44
CA ASN A 58 0.43 13.36 -8.24
C ASN A 58 1.29 13.40 -9.50
N VAL A 59 2.58 13.05 -9.40
CA VAL A 59 3.48 12.96 -10.56
C VAL A 59 3.00 11.90 -11.54
N LEU A 60 2.65 10.70 -11.07
CA LEU A 60 2.14 9.62 -11.92
C LEU A 60 0.81 9.99 -12.58
N THR A 61 -0.07 10.67 -11.85
CA THR A 61 -1.34 11.18 -12.39
C THR A 61 -1.09 12.20 -13.50
N ALA A 62 -0.16 13.13 -13.28
CA ALA A 62 0.23 14.12 -14.29
C ALA A 62 0.88 13.45 -15.52
N ALA A 63 1.59 12.34 -15.33
CA ALA A 63 2.13 11.52 -16.41
C ALA A 63 1.08 10.67 -17.16
N GLY A 64 -0.19 10.71 -16.73
CA GLY A 64 -1.31 10.05 -17.40
C GLY A 64 -1.62 8.62 -16.94
N VAL A 65 -1.02 8.16 -15.84
CA VAL A 65 -1.28 6.82 -15.27
C VAL A 65 -2.72 6.70 -14.77
N LYS A 66 -3.37 5.59 -15.11
CA LYS A 66 -4.77 5.28 -14.78
C LYS A 66 -4.88 4.01 -13.94
N ALA A 67 -6.06 3.80 -13.35
CA ALA A 67 -6.36 2.56 -12.65
C ALA A 67 -6.29 1.37 -13.62
N GLY A 68 -5.51 0.34 -13.25
CA GLY A 68 -5.24 -0.83 -14.09
C GLY A 68 -3.89 -0.77 -14.80
N ASP A 69 -3.24 0.40 -14.86
CA ASP A 69 -1.92 0.53 -15.48
C ASP A 69 -0.83 -0.09 -14.59
N THR A 70 0.16 -0.70 -15.24
CA THR A 70 1.35 -1.24 -14.57
C THR A 70 2.51 -0.27 -14.75
N VAL A 71 3.09 0.20 -13.64
CA VAL A 71 4.25 1.10 -13.63
C VAL A 71 5.46 0.33 -13.11
N ALA A 72 6.57 0.37 -13.86
CA ALA A 72 7.82 -0.24 -13.42
C ALA A 72 8.48 0.61 -12.33
N GLY A 73 8.91 -0.02 -11.24
CA GLY A 73 9.77 0.59 -10.22
C GLY A 73 11.20 0.11 -10.41
N SER A 74 12.10 1.00 -10.82
CA SER A 74 13.55 0.76 -10.73
C SER A 74 14.06 1.36 -9.44
N VAL A 75 15.04 0.71 -8.81
CA VAL A 75 15.86 1.36 -7.79
C VAL A 75 16.81 2.29 -8.55
N CYS A 76 16.84 3.58 -8.19
CA CYS A 76 17.96 4.43 -8.54
C CYS A 76 19.00 4.24 -7.44
N ASP A 77 20.14 3.67 -7.80
CA ASP A 77 21.32 3.59 -6.92
C ASP A 77 21.86 4.99 -6.57
#